data_AF-A0A7Y9N201-F1
#
_entry.id   AF-A0A7Y9N201-F1
#
_cell.length_a   1.000
_cell.length_b   1.000
_cell.length_c   1.000
_cell.angle_alpha   90.00
_cell.angle_beta   90.00
_cell.angle_gamma   90.00
#
_symmetry.space_group_name_H-M   'P 1'
#
loop_
_entity.id
_entity.type
_entity.pdbx_description
1 polymer ?
#
loop_
_entity_poly.entity_id
_entity_poly.type
_entity_poly.pdbx_seq_one_letter_code
_entity_poly.pdbx_strand_id
1 'polypeptide(L)'
;MRIDPDPSSNWSAYVREIGTNIQRQRLARGYSQDRVAYEANLSRYTFQKLEKGESRPDTAANPRLMTLLAISQVLGVELSALLPSHPPDLTAR
;
A
#
# COMPACT_ATOMS: atom_id res chain seq x y z
N MET A 1 -8.10 25.02 -18.98
CA MET A 1 -7.00 24.05 -19.18
C MET A 1 -6.93 23.22 -17.90
N ARG A 2 -7.45 21.98 -17.92
CA ARG A 2 -7.26 21.05 -16.80
C ARG A 2 -5.80 20.59 -16.90
N ILE A 3 -4.99 20.94 -15.92
CA ILE A 3 -3.66 20.34 -15.78
C ILE A 3 -3.93 19.04 -15.06
N ASP A 4 -4.08 17.96 -15.83
CA ASP A 4 -4.17 16.64 -15.24
C ASP A 4 -2.79 16.32 -14.64
N PRO A 5 -2.72 15.84 -13.38
CA PRO A 5 -1.43 15.55 -12.76
C PRO A 5 -0.70 14.46 -13.54
N ASP A 6 0.63 14.55 -13.58
CA ASP A 6 1.52 13.53 -14.14
C ASP A 6 1.09 12.12 -13.64
N PRO A 7 0.93 11.11 -14.53
CA PRO A 7 0.68 9.72 -14.15
C PRO A 7 1.54 9.21 -12.98
N SER A 8 2.81 9.65 -12.89
CA SER A 8 3.70 9.30 -11.79
C SER A 8 3.24 9.88 -10.43
N SER A 9 2.66 11.08 -10.44
CA SER A 9 2.07 11.75 -9.28
C SER A 9 0.77 11.06 -8.85
N ASN A 10 -0.07 10.68 -9.81
CA ASN A 10 -1.32 9.94 -9.55
C ASN A 10 -1.04 8.56 -8.93
N TRP A 11 -0.03 7.85 -9.44
CA TRP A 11 0.43 6.59 -8.83
C TRP A 11 0.95 6.79 -7.41
N SER A 12 1.76 7.83 -7.20
CA SER A 12 2.33 8.14 -5.89
C SER A 12 1.25 8.42 -4.83
N ALA A 13 0.22 9.19 -5.20
CA ALA A 13 -0.92 9.44 -4.33
C ALA A 13 -1.69 8.15 -4.01
N TYR A 14 -1.98 7.36 -5.04
CA TYR A 14 -2.73 6.10 -4.91
C TYR A 14 -2.02 5.09 -3.98
N VAL A 15 -0.72 4.87 -4.17
CA VAL A 15 0.02 3.91 -3.33
C VAL A 15 0.24 4.40 -1.90
N ARG A 16 0.29 5.72 -1.67
CA ARG A 16 0.31 6.31 -0.32
C ARG A 16 -1.00 6.03 0.41
N GLU A 17 -2.11 6.07 -0.29
CA GLU A 17 -3.42 5.73 0.28
C GLU A 17 -3.54 4.22 0.55
N ILE A 18 -2.99 3.35 -0.32
CA ILE A 18 -2.83 1.91 0.00
C ILE A 18 -2.09 1.72 1.34
N GLY A 19 -0.94 2.39 1.52
CA GLY A 19 -0.16 2.32 2.75
C GLY A 19 -0.96 2.77 3.99
N THR A 20 -1.73 3.85 3.84
CA THR A 20 -2.62 4.37 4.89
C THR A 20 -3.73 3.37 5.24
N ASN A 21 -4.33 2.71 4.25
CA ASN A 21 -5.34 1.69 4.47
C ASN A 21 -4.77 0.45 5.18
N ILE A 22 -3.58 -0.03 4.79
CA ILE A 22 -2.85 -1.10 5.48
C ILE A 22 -2.64 -0.72 6.96
N GLN A 23 -2.12 0.48 7.22
CA GLN A 23 -1.89 0.95 8.58
C GLN A 23 -3.18 1.02 9.40
N ARG A 24 -4.27 1.54 8.82
CA ARG A 24 -5.58 1.61 9.46
C ARG A 24 -6.09 0.22 9.85
N GLN A 25 -6.06 -0.74 8.93
CA GLN A 25 -6.50 -2.12 9.19
C GLN A 25 -5.61 -2.81 10.24
N ARG A 26 -4.29 -2.60 10.18
CA ARG A 26 -3.36 -3.12 11.18
C ARG A 26 -3.65 -2.59 12.58
N LEU A 27 -3.84 -1.28 12.71
CA LEU A 27 -4.14 -0.64 14.00
C LEU A 27 -5.50 -1.08 14.54
N ALA A 28 -6.52 -1.24 13.70
CA ALA A 28 -7.83 -1.77 14.10
C ALA A 28 -7.75 -3.20 14.67
N ARG A 29 -6.77 -4.00 14.23
CA ARG A 29 -6.47 -5.33 14.79
C ARG A 29 -5.55 -5.31 16.02
N GLY A 30 -4.97 -4.17 16.37
CA GLY A 30 -3.98 -4.05 17.45
C GLY A 30 -2.64 -4.72 17.13
N TYR A 31 -2.32 -4.92 15.84
CA TYR A 31 -1.10 -5.62 15.44
C TYR A 31 0.10 -4.68 15.35
N SER A 32 1.28 -5.16 15.76
CA SER A 32 2.54 -4.45 15.52
C SER A 32 3.00 -4.61 14.06
N GLN A 33 3.89 -3.73 13.61
CA GLN A 33 4.52 -3.89 12.29
C GLN A 33 5.33 -5.18 12.20
N ASP A 34 6.04 -5.57 13.27
CA ASP A 34 6.81 -6.84 13.30
C ASP A 34 5.93 -8.05 13.08
N ARG A 35 4.77 -8.08 13.75
CA ARG A 35 3.84 -9.20 13.65
C ARG A 35 3.38 -9.38 12.21
N VAL A 36 2.87 -8.31 11.58
CA VAL A 36 2.36 -8.40 10.20
C VAL A 36 3.48 -8.73 9.23
N ALA A 37 4.66 -8.13 9.41
CA ALA A 37 5.81 -8.43 8.56
C ALA A 37 6.20 -9.91 8.64
N TYR A 38 6.33 -10.46 9.85
CA TYR A 38 6.68 -11.87 10.06
C TYR A 38 5.64 -12.81 9.46
N GLU A 39 4.36 -12.62 9.78
CA GLU A 39 3.27 -13.49 9.29
C GLU A 39 3.07 -13.37 7.76
N ALA A 40 3.36 -12.22 7.16
CA ALA A 40 3.29 -12.01 5.71
C ALA A 40 4.59 -12.38 4.97
N ASN A 41 5.58 -12.97 5.66
CA ASN A 41 6.90 -13.30 5.11
C ASN A 41 7.63 -12.09 4.47
N LEU A 42 7.62 -10.95 5.18
CA LEU A 42 8.28 -9.70 4.82
C LEU A 42 9.31 -9.31 5.88
N SER A 43 10.32 -8.54 5.48
CA SER A 43 11.13 -7.84 6.48
C SER A 43 10.32 -6.73 7.16
N ARG A 44 10.63 -6.42 8.43
CA ARG A 44 10.03 -5.25 9.13
C ARG A 44 10.21 -3.96 8.32
N TYR A 45 11.39 -3.77 7.73
CA TYR A 45 11.69 -2.59 6.92
C TYR A 45 10.81 -2.50 5.68
N THR A 46 10.62 -3.61 4.95
CA THR A 46 9.73 -3.68 3.78
C THR A 46 8.30 -3.33 4.19
N PHE A 47 7.78 -3.92 5.26
CA PHE A 47 6.44 -3.63 5.73
C PHE A 47 6.27 -2.17 6.15
N GLN A 48 7.24 -1.61 6.89
CA GLN A 48 7.25 -0.19 7.27
C GLN A 48 7.21 0.73 6.03
N LYS A 49 7.95 0.38 4.97
CA LYS A 49 7.98 1.13 3.72
C LYS A 49 6.65 1.05 2.96
N LEU A 50 6.02 -0.13 2.95
CA LEU A 50 4.68 -0.31 2.38
C LEU A 50 3.61 0.54 3.10
N GLU A 51 3.64 0.65 4.43
CA GLU A 51 2.71 1.54 5.16
C GLU A 51 2.90 3.03 4.81
N LYS A 52 4.08 3.42 4.32
CA LYS A 52 4.35 4.77 3.82
C LYS A 52 4.01 4.95 2.33
N GLY A 53 3.64 3.87 1.63
CA GLY A 53 3.49 3.87 0.17
C GLY A 53 4.82 3.98 -0.58
N GLU A 54 5.93 3.59 0.05
CA GLU A 54 7.29 3.76 -0.49
C GLU A 54 7.97 2.41 -0.77
N SER A 55 8.81 2.35 -1.79
CA SER A 55 9.78 1.25 -1.97
C SER A 55 11.11 1.55 -1.28
N ARG A 56 11.49 2.82 -1.30
CA ARG A 56 12.62 3.46 -0.60
C ARG A 56 12.26 4.93 -0.37
N PRO A 57 13.01 5.69 0.45
CA PRO A 57 12.70 7.10 0.70
C PRO A 57 12.39 7.86 -0.59
N ASP A 58 11.26 8.60 -0.58
CA ASP A 58 10.79 9.45 -1.68
C ASP A 58 10.55 8.74 -3.01
N THR A 59 10.48 7.40 -3.02
CA THR A 59 10.13 6.61 -4.20
C THR A 59 8.85 5.82 -3.93
N ALA A 60 7.81 6.08 -4.71
CA ALA A 60 6.55 5.35 -4.65
C ALA A 60 6.77 3.83 -4.71
N ALA A 61 6.02 3.08 -3.91
CA ALA A 61 6.05 1.62 -3.97
C ALA A 61 5.36 1.12 -5.26
N ASN A 62 5.75 -0.07 -5.71
CA ASN A 62 4.96 -0.89 -6.61
C ASN A 62 4.87 -2.31 -6.03
N PRO A 63 3.99 -2.51 -5.03
CA PRO A 63 3.88 -3.80 -4.36
C PRO A 63 3.33 -4.85 -5.33
N ARG A 64 3.92 -6.04 -5.30
CA ARG A 64 3.37 -7.19 -6.03
C ARG A 64 1.99 -7.54 -5.46
N LEU A 65 1.07 -8.01 -6.30
CA LEU A 65 -0.25 -8.48 -5.86
C LEU A 65 -0.15 -9.54 -4.76
N MET A 66 0.80 -10.47 -4.85
CA MET A 66 1.06 -11.48 -3.81
C MET A 66 1.38 -10.86 -2.44
N THR A 67 2.08 -9.73 -2.41
CA THR A 67 2.41 -9.02 -1.16
C THR A 67 1.16 -8.42 -0.53
N LEU A 68 0.29 -7.78 -1.34
CA LEU A 68 -0.97 -7.23 -0.84
C LEU A 68 -1.92 -8.33 -0.36
N LEU A 69 -1.99 -9.45 -1.10
CA LEU A 69 -2.78 -10.62 -0.70
C LEU A 69 -2.31 -11.19 0.64
N ALA A 70 -1.00 -11.41 0.82
CA ALA A 70 -0.46 -11.89 2.08
C ALA A 70 -0.79 -10.96 3.27
N ILE A 71 -0.64 -9.64 3.08
CA ILE A 71 -1.01 -8.65 4.09
C ILE A 71 -2.52 -8.70 4.40
N SER A 72 -3.37 -8.79 3.38
CA SER A 72 -4.83 -8.85 3.56
C SER A 72 -5.26 -10.10 4.36
N GLN A 73 -4.61 -11.24 4.10
CA GLN A 73 -4.86 -12.49 4.82
C GLN A 73 -4.43 -12.40 6.29
N VAL A 74 -3.24 -11.87 6.56
CA VAL A 74 -2.76 -11.65 7.94
C VAL A 74 -3.67 -10.69 8.70
N LEU A 75 -4.12 -9.63 8.03
CA LEU A 75 -5.06 -8.66 8.60
C LEU A 75 -6.51 -9.17 8.63
N GLY A 76 -6.79 -10.34 8.03
CA GLY A 76 -8.12 -10.95 7.95
C GLY A 76 -9.18 -10.05 7.29
N VAL A 77 -8.82 -9.34 6.23
CA VAL A 77 -9.71 -8.46 5.45
C VAL A 77 -9.64 -8.81 3.97
N GLU A 78 -10.67 -8.45 3.22
CA GLU A 78 -10.64 -8.53 1.76
C GLU A 78 -9.56 -7.62 1.17
N LEU A 79 -8.97 -8.02 0.05
CA LEU A 79 -7.96 -7.20 -0.66
C LEU A 79 -8.47 -5.79 -0.97
N SER A 80 -9.76 -5.66 -1.32
CA SER A 80 -10.40 -4.38 -1.61
C SER A 80 -10.35 -3.40 -0.44
N ALA A 81 -10.27 -3.87 0.80
CA ALA A 81 -10.13 -3.01 1.97
C ALA A 81 -8.75 -2.33 2.08
N LEU A 82 -7.76 -2.81 1.30
CA LEU A 82 -6.43 -2.20 1.21
C LEU A 82 -6.32 -1.21 0.04
N LEU A 83 -7.22 -1.29 -0.94
CA LEU A 83 -7.16 -0.49 -2.17
C LEU A 83 -8.04 0.77 -2.04
N PRO A 84 -7.58 1.94 -2.53
CA PRO A 84 -8.44 3.10 -2.73
C PRO A 84 -9.56 2.82 -3.74
N SER A 85 -10.69 3.52 -3.62
CA SER A 85 -11.85 3.32 -4.48
C SER A 85 -11.67 3.81 -5.93
N HIS A 86 -10.70 4.69 -6.16
CA HIS A 86 -10.46 5.33 -7.46
C HIS A 86 -9.03 5.04 -7.92
N PRO A 87 -8.81 3.98 -8.72
CA PRO A 87 -7.50 3.72 -9.30
C PRO A 87 -7.12 4.81 -10.31
N PRO A 88 -5.84 5.19 -10.39
CA PRO A 88 -5.36 6.14 -11.38
C PRO A 88 -5.44 5.54 -12.78
N ASP A 89 -5.63 6.38 -13.80
CA ASP A 89 -5.50 5.96 -15.19
C ASP A 89 -4.02 5.83 -15.56
N LEU A 90 -3.54 4.59 -15.66
CA LEU A 90 -2.15 4.27 -16.03
C LEU A 90 -1.91 4.26 -17.55
N THR A 91 -2.95 4.47 -18.36
CA THR A 91 -2.87 4.55 -19.83
C THR A 91 -2.73 5.98 -20.34
N ALA A 92 -3.04 6.97 -19.49
CA ALA A 92 -2.77 8.37 -19.75
C ALA A 92 -1.26 8.56 -19.95
N ARG A 93 -0.88 9.06 -21.12
CA ARG A 93 0.52 9.35 -21.50
C ARG A 93 0.86 10.80 -21.27
#